data_AF-A0A3M0JBD3-F1
#
_entry.id   AF-A0A3M0JBD3-F1
#
_cell.length_a   1.000
_cell.length_b   1.000
_cell.length_c   1.000
_cell.angle_alpha   90.00
_cell.angle_beta   90.00
_cell.angle_gamma   90.00
#
_symmetry.space_group_name_H-M   'P 1'
#
loop_
_entity.id
_entity.type
_entity.pdbx_description
1 polymer ?
#
loop_
_entity_poly.entity_id
_entity_poly.type
_entity_poly.pdbx_seq_one_letter_code
_entity_poly.pdbx_strand_id
1 'polypeptide(L)'
;MDNKTMETIAERNQIMDNKTMETTVERSQIMENKTMETTVERSQIMENKTMETIAERSQIMDRKTMETFVERNQIMDNKTIEIIVERNQIMANKTMETIVERSQIMENKTMETIVERNQIMVNKTMGNNCGEESNYGQKNHGK
;
A
#
# COMPACT_ATOMS: atom_id res chain seq x y z
N MET A 1 -29.49 6.27 4.36
CA MET A 1 -29.17 6.78 3.02
C MET A 1 -28.21 5.76 2.44
N ASP A 2 -28.63 5.03 1.41
CA ASP A 2 -27.74 4.06 0.76
C ASP A 2 -26.65 4.84 0.01
N ASN A 3 -25.52 5.07 0.67
CA ASN A 3 -24.41 5.83 0.07
C ASN A 3 -23.67 4.95 -0.93
N LYS A 4 -24.26 4.81 -2.13
CA LYS A 4 -23.66 4.03 -3.21
C LYS A 4 -22.40 4.69 -3.76
N THR A 5 -22.35 6.01 -3.80
CA THR A 5 -21.24 6.76 -4.38
C THR A 5 -21.13 8.12 -3.71
N MET A 6 -19.91 8.48 -3.28
CA MET A 6 -19.59 9.82 -2.78
C MET A 6 -18.47 10.42 -3.64
N GLU A 7 -18.64 11.68 -4.04
CA GLU A 7 -17.65 12.46 -4.79
C GLU A 7 -17.44 13.80 -4.08
N THR A 8 -16.19 14.16 -3.80
CA THR A 8 -15.87 15.37 -3.04
C THR A 8 -14.48 15.90 -3.38
N ILE A 9 -14.29 17.21 -3.19
CA ILE A 9 -13.00 17.85 -3.44
C ILE A 9 -12.09 17.67 -2.22
N ALA A 10 -12.64 17.83 -1.02
CA ALA A 10 -11.85 17.81 0.19
C ALA A 10 -12.66 17.29 1.36
N GLU A 11 -12.11 16.30 2.06
CA GLU A 11 -12.69 15.78 3.30
C GLU A 11 -11.69 15.75 4.44
N ARG A 12 -12.23 15.92 5.65
CA ARG A 12 -11.43 15.94 6.85
C ARG A 12 -12.19 15.42 8.07
N ASN A 13 -11.53 14.58 8.86
CA ASN A 13 -12.01 14.11 10.16
C ASN A 13 -13.37 13.38 10.07
N GLN A 14 -13.55 12.53 9.06
CA GLN A 14 -14.78 11.78 8.86
C GLN A 14 -14.63 10.28 9.18
N ILE A 15 -15.77 9.65 9.49
CA ILE A 15 -15.93 8.20 9.44
C ILE A 15 -16.95 7.92 8.33
N MET A 16 -16.58 7.12 7.35
CA MET A 16 -17.40 6.90 6.15
C MET A 16 -17.52 5.42 5.81
N ASP A 17 -18.71 5.04 5.35
CA ASP A 17 -19.03 3.72 4.81
C ASP A 17 -19.79 3.92 3.50
N ASN A 18 -19.06 3.81 2.38
CA ASN A 18 -19.60 4.02 1.05
C ASN A 18 -19.24 2.83 0.15
N LYS A 19 -20.11 2.51 -0.81
CA LYS A 19 -19.71 1.51 -1.80
C LYS A 19 -18.57 2.03 -2.69
N THR A 20 -18.64 3.27 -3.14
CA THR A 20 -17.62 3.91 -3.97
C THR A 20 -17.33 5.31 -3.48
N MET A 21 -16.06 5.70 -3.44
CA MET A 21 -15.64 7.05 -3.10
C MET A 21 -14.60 7.59 -4.08
N GLU A 22 -14.76 8.83 -4.50
CA GLU A 22 -13.80 9.59 -5.29
C GLU A 22 -13.50 10.92 -4.59
N THR A 23 -12.23 11.18 -4.26
CA THR A 23 -11.84 12.39 -3.52
C THR A 23 -10.54 13.00 -4.04
N THR A 24 -10.46 14.33 -4.16
CA THR A 24 -9.16 14.96 -4.48
C THR A 24 -8.22 14.98 -3.27
N VAL A 25 -8.66 15.48 -2.12
CA VAL A 25 -7.83 15.60 -0.92
C VAL A 25 -8.53 15.06 0.30
N GLU A 26 -7.84 14.18 1.01
CA GLU A 26 -8.44 13.52 2.14
C GLU A 26 -7.50 13.43 3.35
N ARG A 27 -8.04 13.72 4.55
CA ARG A 27 -7.22 13.81 5.76
C ARG A 27 -7.94 13.29 7.00
N SER A 28 -7.27 12.44 7.78
CA SER A 28 -7.71 12.05 9.12
C SER A 28 -9.05 11.32 9.13
N GLN A 29 -9.20 10.28 8.30
CA GLN A 29 -10.43 9.50 8.16
C GLN A 29 -10.32 8.11 8.80
N ILE A 30 -11.47 7.49 9.06
CA ILE A 30 -11.61 6.03 9.13
C ILE A 30 -12.62 5.64 8.07
N MET A 31 -12.28 4.68 7.21
CA MET A 31 -13.17 4.33 6.09
C MET A 31 -13.29 2.84 5.83
N GLU A 32 -14.48 2.47 5.43
CA GLU A 32 -14.80 1.18 4.84
C GLU A 32 -15.43 1.41 3.47
N ASN A 33 -14.70 1.13 2.38
CA ASN A 33 -15.24 1.30 1.03
C ASN A 33 -15.04 0.05 0.16
N LYS A 34 -15.95 -0.22 -0.78
CA LYS A 34 -15.65 -1.28 -1.77
C LYS A 34 -14.54 -0.80 -2.72
N THR A 35 -14.65 0.43 -3.20
CA THR A 35 -13.72 1.02 -4.17
C THR A 35 -13.45 2.46 -3.79
N MET A 36 -12.18 2.86 -3.85
CA MET A 36 -11.74 4.21 -3.55
C MET A 36 -10.74 4.70 -4.59
N GLU A 37 -10.92 5.94 -5.03
CA GLU A 37 -9.97 6.67 -5.88
C GLU A 37 -9.66 8.02 -5.23
N THR A 38 -8.37 8.28 -4.94
CA THR A 38 -7.95 9.51 -4.25
C THR A 38 -6.68 10.12 -4.84
N THR A 39 -6.63 11.44 -5.03
CA THR A 39 -5.39 12.10 -5.46
C THR A 39 -4.38 12.22 -4.32
N VAL A 40 -4.78 12.79 -3.19
CA VAL A 40 -3.89 12.99 -2.04
C VAL A 40 -4.55 12.53 -0.75
N GLU A 41 -3.85 11.67 -0.04
CA GLU A 41 -4.38 11.06 1.16
C GLU A 41 -3.41 11.10 2.34
N ARG A 42 -3.92 11.43 3.53
CA ARG A 42 -3.11 11.56 4.75
C ARG A 42 -3.80 11.04 6.01
N SER A 43 -3.08 10.25 6.80
CA SER A 43 -3.42 9.96 8.21
C SER A 43 -4.74 9.23 8.42
N GLN A 44 -4.94 8.09 7.80
CA GLN A 44 -6.20 7.34 7.86
C GLN A 44 -6.02 5.86 8.26
N ILE A 45 -7.16 5.24 8.55
CA ILE A 45 -7.30 3.79 8.72
C ILE A 45 -8.35 3.34 7.73
N MET A 46 -8.02 2.35 6.90
CA MET A 46 -8.89 1.95 5.79
C MET A 46 -9.01 0.45 5.63
N GLU A 47 -10.24 0.03 5.37
CA GLU A 47 -10.58 -1.31 4.90
C GLU A 47 -11.29 -1.19 3.55
N ASN A 48 -10.56 -1.44 2.45
CA ASN A 48 -11.13 -1.32 1.10
C ASN A 48 -10.90 -2.57 0.26
N LYS A 49 -11.80 -2.93 -0.66
CA LYS A 49 -11.46 -4.01 -1.63
C LYS A 49 -10.44 -3.53 -2.65
N THR A 50 -10.64 -2.35 -3.21
CA THR A 50 -9.76 -1.78 -4.24
C THR A 50 -9.48 -0.33 -3.91
N MET A 51 -8.22 0.07 -4.04
CA MET A 51 -7.78 1.47 -3.92
C MET A 51 -6.84 1.85 -5.05
N GLU A 52 -7.07 3.03 -5.61
CA GLU A 52 -6.14 3.72 -6.51
C GLU A 52 -5.81 5.10 -5.94
N THR A 53 -4.52 5.38 -5.73
CA THR A 53 -4.08 6.64 -5.11
C THR A 53 -2.83 7.22 -5.76
N ILE A 54 -2.79 8.53 -6.00
CA ILE A 54 -1.57 9.19 -6.51
C ILE A 54 -0.53 9.37 -5.39
N ALA A 55 -0.93 9.95 -4.26
CA ALA A 55 0.00 10.24 -3.17
C ALA A 55 -0.59 9.93 -1.81
N GLU A 56 0.11 9.09 -1.06
CA GLU A 56 -0.38 8.58 0.20
C GLU A 56 0.64 8.74 1.34
N ARG A 57 0.16 9.04 2.54
CA ARG A 57 1.03 9.21 3.71
C ARG A 57 0.40 8.85 5.05
N SER A 58 1.12 8.05 5.84
CA SER A 58 0.81 7.73 7.24
C SER A 58 -0.52 7.00 7.44
N GLN A 59 -0.60 5.75 7.06
CA GLN A 59 -1.83 4.98 6.87
C GLN A 59 -1.70 3.58 7.46
N ILE A 60 -2.83 3.02 7.85
CA ILE A 60 -2.97 1.60 8.20
C ILE A 60 -4.07 1.01 7.32
N MET A 61 -3.74 -0.08 6.62
CA MET A 61 -4.55 -0.51 5.49
C MET A 61 -4.67 -2.03 5.40
N ASP A 62 -5.90 -2.50 5.17
CA ASP A 62 -6.22 -3.87 4.78
C ASP A 62 -7.02 -3.85 3.48
N ARG A 63 -6.44 -4.42 2.40
CA ARG A 63 -7.11 -4.43 1.09
C ARG A 63 -6.89 -5.69 0.28
N LYS A 64 -7.77 -5.88 -0.71
CA LYS A 64 -7.54 -6.90 -1.74
C LYS A 64 -6.50 -6.44 -2.76
N THR A 65 -6.68 -5.23 -3.29
CA THR A 65 -5.86 -4.70 -4.38
C THR A 65 -5.57 -3.23 -4.14
N MET A 66 -4.33 -2.83 -4.39
CA MET A 66 -3.88 -1.46 -4.26
C MET A 66 -2.93 -1.08 -5.40
N GLU A 67 -3.17 0.09 -5.99
CA GLU A 67 -2.31 0.74 -6.97
C GLU A 67 -1.97 2.14 -6.47
N THR A 68 -0.67 2.43 -6.27
CA THR A 68 -0.23 3.73 -5.73
C THR A 68 0.99 4.28 -6.46
N PHE A 69 0.97 5.57 -6.83
CA PHE A 69 2.14 6.20 -7.45
C PHE A 69 3.25 6.50 -6.42
N VAL A 70 2.92 7.19 -5.32
CA VAL A 70 3.87 7.50 -4.23
C VAL A 70 3.28 7.18 -2.87
N GLU A 71 4.02 6.41 -2.09
CA GLU A 71 3.59 5.94 -0.78
C GLU A 71 4.66 6.12 0.31
N ARG A 72 4.24 6.56 1.51
CA ARG A 72 5.15 6.83 2.63
C ARG A 72 4.56 6.54 4.01
N ASN A 73 5.32 5.81 4.84
CA ASN A 73 5.03 5.58 6.26
C ASN A 73 3.72 4.82 6.53
N GLN A 74 3.48 3.72 5.82
CA GLN A 74 2.31 2.86 5.96
C GLN A 74 2.60 1.54 6.66
N ILE A 75 1.51 0.92 7.10
CA ILE A 75 1.42 -0.47 7.51
C ILE A 75 0.32 -1.12 6.68
N MET A 76 0.62 -2.22 6.00
CA MET A 76 -0.30 -2.85 5.05
C MET A 76 -0.39 -4.37 5.17
N ASP A 77 -1.61 -4.87 4.98
CA ASP A 77 -1.91 -6.27 4.67
C ASP A 77 -2.74 -6.30 3.38
N ASN A 78 -2.12 -6.65 2.25
CA ASN A 78 -2.81 -6.66 0.95
C ASN A 78 -2.64 -7.97 0.20
N LYS A 79 -3.59 -8.36 -0.65
CA LYS A 79 -3.34 -9.50 -1.58
C LYS A 79 -2.39 -9.10 -2.71
N THR A 80 -2.63 -7.96 -3.33
CA THR A 80 -1.88 -7.48 -4.48
C THR A 80 -1.59 -6.00 -4.36
N ILE A 81 -0.32 -5.64 -4.57
CA ILE A 81 0.17 -4.27 -4.56
C ILE A 81 0.98 -3.99 -5.82
N GLU A 82 0.72 -2.84 -6.43
CA GLU A 82 1.60 -2.21 -7.42
C GLU A 82 1.94 -0.78 -6.99
N ILE A 83 3.23 -0.49 -6.83
CA ILE A 83 3.71 0.84 -6.39
C ILE A 83 4.86 1.34 -7.25
N ILE A 84 4.84 2.62 -7.63
CA ILE A 84 5.99 3.21 -8.33
C ILE A 84 7.09 3.59 -7.34
N VAL A 85 6.78 4.37 -6.31
CA VAL A 85 7.77 4.78 -5.29
C VAL A 85 7.25 4.54 -3.89
N GLU A 86 8.03 3.79 -3.13
CA GLU A 86 7.67 3.36 -1.80
C GLU A 86 8.76 3.66 -0.76
N ARG A 87 8.36 4.12 0.44
CA ARG A 87 9.31 4.41 1.52
C ARG A 87 8.76 4.22 2.94
N ASN A 88 9.57 3.62 3.82
CA ASN A 88 9.31 3.44 5.25
C ASN A 88 8.04 2.63 5.55
N GLN A 89 8.04 1.34 5.27
CA GLN A 89 6.83 0.53 5.22
C GLN A 89 6.99 -0.77 6.00
N ILE A 90 5.86 -1.28 6.46
CA ILE A 90 5.73 -2.63 7.00
C ILE A 90 4.61 -3.30 6.22
N MET A 91 4.91 -4.42 5.57
CA MET A 91 3.98 -5.07 4.65
C MET A 91 3.93 -6.59 4.82
N ALA A 92 2.72 -7.13 4.69
CA ALA A 92 2.46 -8.54 4.46
C ALA A 92 1.57 -8.72 3.23
N ASN A 93 2.10 -9.22 2.11
CA ASN A 93 1.31 -9.37 0.89
C ASN A 93 1.45 -10.73 0.20
N LYS A 94 0.51 -11.06 -0.70
CA LYS A 94 0.72 -12.22 -1.59
C LYS A 94 1.62 -11.85 -2.76
N THR A 95 1.32 -10.75 -3.43
CA THR A 95 2.06 -10.30 -4.61
C THR A 95 2.35 -8.81 -4.48
N MET A 96 3.59 -8.44 -4.75
CA MET A 96 4.05 -7.06 -4.76
C MET A 96 4.91 -6.80 -6.01
N GLU A 97 4.58 -5.72 -6.71
CA GLU A 97 5.39 -5.17 -7.79
C GLU A 97 5.76 -3.73 -7.45
N THR A 98 7.05 -3.38 -7.49
CA THR A 98 7.51 -2.03 -7.16
C THR A 98 8.67 -1.55 -7.99
N ILE A 99 8.68 -0.28 -8.41
CA ILE A 99 9.82 0.28 -9.15
C ILE A 99 10.94 0.70 -8.20
N VAL A 100 10.63 1.54 -7.20
CA VAL A 100 11.62 2.03 -6.23
C VAL A 100 11.14 1.81 -4.81
N GLU A 101 11.97 1.14 -4.02
CA GLU A 101 11.64 0.74 -2.67
C GLU A 101 12.75 1.11 -1.68
N ARG A 102 12.39 1.68 -0.53
CA ARG A 102 13.37 2.09 0.49
C ARG A 102 12.87 1.93 1.92
N SER A 103 13.67 1.24 2.74
CA SER A 103 13.49 1.16 4.20
C SER A 103 12.22 0.41 4.62
N GLN A 104 12.03 -0.81 4.10
CA GLN A 104 10.88 -1.66 4.36
C GLN A 104 11.20 -2.89 5.22
N ILE A 105 10.14 -3.40 5.84
CA ILE A 105 10.06 -4.74 6.42
C ILE A 105 8.92 -5.46 5.69
N MET A 106 9.22 -6.60 5.06
CA MET A 106 8.26 -7.26 4.17
C MET A 106 8.19 -8.77 4.35
N GLU A 107 6.97 -9.29 4.28
CA GLU A 107 6.67 -10.71 4.12
C GLU A 107 5.78 -10.90 2.89
N ASN A 108 6.35 -11.37 1.77
CA ASN A 108 5.58 -11.59 0.55
C ASN A 108 5.66 -13.02 0.02
N LYS A 109 4.62 -13.50 -0.68
CA LYS A 109 4.75 -14.75 -1.44
C LYS A 109 5.57 -14.52 -2.72
N THR A 110 5.26 -13.47 -3.48
CA THR A 110 5.95 -13.10 -4.71
C THR A 110 6.27 -11.61 -4.70
N MET A 111 7.49 -11.26 -5.11
CA MET A 111 7.94 -9.88 -5.24
C MET A 111 8.72 -9.68 -6.54
N GLU A 112 8.42 -8.58 -7.23
CA GLU A 112 9.25 -8.02 -8.30
C GLU A 112 9.58 -6.56 -7.99
N THR A 113 10.88 -6.25 -7.91
CA THR A 113 11.36 -4.89 -7.63
C THR A 113 12.47 -4.47 -8.60
N ILE A 114 12.49 -3.21 -9.05
CA ILE A 114 13.56 -2.70 -9.93
C ILE A 114 14.73 -2.12 -9.13
N VAL A 115 14.46 -1.31 -8.11
CA VAL A 115 15.46 -0.69 -7.23
C VAL A 115 15.04 -0.85 -5.77
N GLU A 116 15.91 -1.45 -4.96
CA GLU A 116 15.67 -1.63 -3.52
C GLU A 116 16.82 -1.10 -2.65
N ARG A 117 16.52 -0.59 -1.45
CA ARG A 117 17.54 -0.19 -0.46
C ARG A 117 17.06 -0.30 0.98
N ASN A 118 17.95 -0.77 1.87
CA ASN A 118 17.71 -0.87 3.32
C ASN A 118 16.51 -1.78 3.66
N GLN A 119 16.51 -3.01 3.17
CA GLN A 119 15.36 -3.91 3.30
C GLN A 119 15.59 -5.05 4.30
N ILE A 120 14.49 -5.47 4.94
CA ILE A 120 14.37 -6.76 5.63
C ILE A 120 13.22 -7.51 4.96
N MET A 121 13.51 -8.64 4.32
CA MET A 121 12.52 -9.35 3.49
C MET A 121 12.46 -10.85 3.79
N VAL A 122 11.25 -11.39 3.78
CA VAL A 122 10.95 -12.83 3.76
C VAL A 122 10.03 -13.09 2.57
N ASN A 123 10.62 -13.53 1.43
CA ASN A 123 9.86 -13.79 0.22
C ASN A 123 10.01 -15.23 -0.27
N LYS A 124 8.91 -15.85 -0.73
CA LYS A 124 8.99 -17.20 -1.34
C LYS A 124 9.57 -17.15 -2.77
N THR A 125 9.33 -16.07 -3.50
CA THR A 125 9.87 -15.85 -4.84
C THR A 125 10.20 -14.37 -5.02
N MET A 126 11.36 -14.08 -5.60
CA MET A 126 11.89 -12.72 -5.76
C MET A 126 12.54 -12.56 -7.15
N GLY A 127 12.14 -11.53 -7.88
CA GLY A 127 12.84 -11.02 -9.06
C GLY A 127 13.35 -9.60 -8.79
N ASN A 128 14.64 -9.35 -8.97
CA ASN A 128 15.23 -8.02 -8.81
C ASN A 128 16.13 -7.69 -10.01
N ASN A 129 15.94 -6.51 -10.60
CA ASN A 129 16.66 -6.07 -11.80
C ASN A 129 17.84 -5.12 -11.51
N CYS A 130 18.01 -4.57 -10.31
CA CYS A 130 19.22 -3.86 -9.86
C CYS A 130 19.16 -3.48 -8.35
N GLY A 131 20.11 -3.91 -7.52
CA GLY A 131 20.18 -3.45 -6.12
C GLY A 131 21.51 -3.74 -5.41
N GLU A 132 22.17 -2.68 -4.91
CA GLU A 132 23.32 -2.74 -4.00
C GLU A 132 22.84 -2.66 -2.53
N GLU A 133 23.46 -3.49 -1.67
CA GLU A 133 23.28 -3.62 -0.21
C GLU A 133 21.90 -4.06 0.31
N SER A 134 21.58 -5.34 0.10
CA SER A 134 20.51 -6.07 0.82
C SER A 134 21.12 -6.84 2.00
N ASN A 135 20.69 -6.58 3.24
CA ASN A 135 21.11 -7.37 4.41
C ASN A 135 20.15 -8.57 4.56
N TYR A 136 20.46 -9.66 3.85
CA TYR A 136 19.62 -10.86 3.85
C TYR A 136 19.67 -11.58 5.20
N GLY A 137 18.59 -11.46 5.98
CA GLY A 137 18.30 -12.40 7.07
C GLY A 137 17.87 -13.76 6.50
N GLN A 138 18.82 -14.57 6.03
CA GLN A 138 18.51 -15.93 5.59
C GLN A 138 18.06 -16.81 6.77
N LYS A 139 16.79 -17.21 6.77
CA LYS A 139 16.40 -18.53 7.27
C LYS A 139 15.91 -19.38 6.11
N ASN A 140 16.84 -20.07 5.47
CA ASN A 140 16.54 -21.24 4.65
C ASN A 140 15.73 -22.21 5.52
N HIS A 141 14.48 -22.50 5.14
CA HIS A 141 13.86 -23.77 5.50
C HIS A 141 13.78 -24.59 4.21
N GLY A 142 14.89 -25.27 3.94
CA GLY A 142 14.90 -26.40 3.05
C GLY A 142 14.26 -27.60 3.76
N LYS A 143 13.47 -28.34 2.98
CA LYS A 143 12.67 -29.54 3.26
C LYS A 143 11.22 -29.28 3.64
#